data_AF-A0A2S1LAP4-F1
#
_entry.id   AF-A0A2S1LAP4-F1
#
_cell.length_a   1.000
_cell.length_b   1.000
_cell.length_c   1.000
_cell.angle_alpha   90.00
_cell.angle_beta   90.00
_cell.angle_gamma   90.00
#
_symmetry.space_group_name_H-M   'P 1'
#
loop_
_entity.id
_entity.type
_entity.pdbx_description
1 polymer ?
#
loop_
_entity_poly.entity_id
_entity_poly.type
_entity_poly.pdbx_seq_one_letter_code
_entity_poly.pdbx_strand_id
1 'polypeptide(L)' 'MELILKNVKKKDYPVLKSLAKSLGFEIEEKIDKPYNPEFVKEILEAAKEVRDGKGIKMTMEELDALWK' A
#
# COMPACT_ATOMS: atom_id res chain seq x y z
N MET A 1 -5.81 7.75 25.71
CA MET A 1 -4.92 6.76 26.37
C MET A 1 -4.63 5.70 25.32
N GLU A 2 -3.36 5.48 24.98
CA GLU A 2 -2.97 4.48 23.96
C GLU A 2 -2.64 3.14 24.64
N LEU A 3 -3.23 2.05 24.15
CA LEU A 3 -3.05 0.70 24.69
C LEU A 3 -2.31 -0.17 23.66
N ILE A 4 -1.12 -0.66 24.03
CA ILE A 4 -0.30 -1.52 23.17
C ILE A 4 -0.18 -2.90 23.82
N LEU A 5 -0.67 -3.93 23.14
CA LEU A 5 -0.56 -5.32 23.57
C LEU A 5 0.68 -5.98 22.93
N LYS A 6 1.64 -6.40 23.75
CA LYS A 6 2.83 -7.15 23.30
C LYS A 6 2.62 -8.66 23.46
N ASN A 7 3.27 -9.45 22.61
CA ASN A 7 3.26 -10.93 22.65
C ASN A 7 1.88 -11.59 22.40
N VAL A 8 1.00 -10.94 21.65
CA VAL A 8 -0.31 -11.49 21.27
C VAL A 8 -0.11 -12.48 20.12
N LYS A 9 -0.66 -13.69 20.24
CA LYS A 9 -0.65 -14.66 19.14
C LYS A 9 -1.85 -14.39 18.24
N LYS A 10 -1.73 -14.68 16.93
CA LYS A 10 -2.86 -14.54 15.98
C LYS A 10 -4.12 -15.30 16.40
N LYS A 11 -3.98 -16.38 17.18
CA LYS A 11 -5.09 -17.18 17.72
C LYS A 11 -5.95 -16.42 18.73
N ASP A 12 -5.39 -15.43 19.40
CA ASP A 12 -6.04 -14.69 20.48
C ASP A 12 -6.84 -13.48 19.95
N TYR A 13 -6.60 -13.10 18.68
CA TYR A 13 -7.30 -12.01 17.99
C TYR A 13 -8.83 -12.06 18.07
N PRO A 14 -9.53 -13.18 17.78
CA PRO A 14 -11.00 -13.23 17.86
C PRO A 14 -11.53 -12.98 19.28
N VAL A 15 -10.78 -13.37 20.31
CA VAL A 15 -11.14 -13.15 21.71
C VAL A 15 -10.99 -11.67 22.06
N LEU A 16 -9.86 -11.06 21.66
CA LEU A 16 -9.62 -9.62 21.83
C LEU A 16 -10.65 -8.77 21.07
N LYS A 17 -11.03 -9.16 19.86
CA LYS A 17 -12.06 -8.47 19.07
C LYS A 17 -13.42 -8.52 19.76
N SER A 18 -13.76 -9.66 20.37
CA SER A 18 -15.01 -9.83 21.13
C SER A 18 -15.03 -8.95 22.39
N LEU A 19 -13.92 -8.93 23.13
CA LEU A 19 -13.72 -8.06 24.30
C LEU A 19 -13.82 -6.57 23.94
N ALA A 20 -13.13 -6.15 22.88
CA ALA A 20 -13.14 -4.78 22.39
C ALA A 20 -14.57 -4.33 22.05
N LYS A 21 -15.33 -5.18 21.33
CA LYS A 21 -16.73 -4.93 21.00
C LYS A 21 -17.61 -4.78 22.24
N SER A 22 -17.41 -5.63 23.25
CA SER A 22 -18.13 -5.53 24.53
C SER A 22 -17.77 -4.29 25.33
N LEU A 23 -16.53 -3.79 25.20
CA LEU A 23 -16.02 -2.60 25.90
C LEU A 23 -16.23 -1.30 25.12
N GLY A 24 -16.78 -1.37 23.90
CA GLY A 24 -17.14 -0.20 23.08
C GLY A 24 -15.97 0.46 22.36
N PHE A 25 -14.87 -0.24 22.13
CA PHE A 25 -13.76 0.25 21.30
C PHE A 25 -13.42 -0.73 20.18
N GLU A 26 -12.79 -0.23 19.12
CA GLU A 26 -12.44 -1.01 17.95
C GLU A 26 -10.92 -1.21 17.89
N ILE A 27 -10.49 -2.42 17.55
CA ILE A 27 -9.07 -2.72 17.36
C ILE A 27 -8.70 -2.26 15.96
N GLU A 28 -8.00 -1.14 15.85
CA GLU A 28 -7.41 -0.72 14.58
C GLU A 28 -6.24 -1.64 14.25
N GLU A 29 -6.44 -2.50 13.26
CA GLU A 29 -5.35 -3.23 12.65
C GLU A 29 -4.59 -2.22 11.78
N LYS A 30 -3.43 -1.76 12.25
CA LYS A 30 -2.44 -1.12 11.38
C LYS A 30 -1.93 -2.21 10.43
N ILE A 31 -2.72 -2.47 9.39
CA ILE A 31 -2.26 -3.15 8.20
C ILE A 31 -1.31 -2.15 7.57
N ASP A 32 -0.04 -2.22 7.96
CA ASP A 32 1.06 -1.73 7.15
C ASP A 32 0.92 -2.46 5.81
N LYS A 33 0.17 -1.86 4.88
CA LYS A 33 0.08 -2.38 3.52
C LYS A 33 1.52 -2.40 3.03
N PRO A 34 2.08 -3.56 2.66
CA PRO A 34 3.49 -3.66 2.32
C PRO A 34 3.88 -2.76 1.13
N TYR A 35 2.89 -2.28 0.37
CA TYR A 35 3.07 -1.36 -0.73
C TYR A 35 2.09 -0.19 -0.63
N ASN A 36 2.59 1.00 -0.96
CA ASN A 36 1.77 2.19 -1.11
C ASN A 36 0.74 1.96 -2.26
N PRO A 37 -0.57 2.06 -2.00
CA PRO A 37 -1.59 1.87 -3.02
C PRO A 37 -1.47 2.82 -4.22
N GLU A 38 -0.95 4.04 -4.04
CA GLU A 38 -0.70 4.96 -5.16
C GLU A 38 0.38 4.43 -6.11
N PHE A 39 1.47 3.91 -5.55
CA PHE A 39 2.57 3.31 -6.30
C PHE A 39 2.11 2.07 -7.10
N VAL A 40 1.26 1.23 -6.50
CA VAL A 40 0.69 0.07 -7.19
C VAL A 40 -0.20 0.52 -8.36
N LYS A 41 -0.96 1.60 -8.18
CA LYS A 41 -1.82 2.15 -9.22
C LYS A 41 -1.01 2.69 -10.40
N GLU A 42 0.06 3.44 -10.15
CA GLU A 42 0.95 3.96 -11.19
C GLU A 42 1.57 2.84 -12.04
N ILE A 43 2.03 1.76 -11.41
CA ILE A 43 2.60 0.61 -12.13
C ILE A 43 1.55 -0.06 -13.03
N LEU A 44 0.34 -0.26 -12.52
CA LEU A 44 -0.74 -0.88 -13.30
C LEU A 44 -1.16 0.00 -14.48
N GLU A 45 -1.17 1.32 -14.28
CA GLU A 45 -1.47 2.28 -15.33
C GLU A 45 -0.36 2.29 -16.38
N ALA A 46 0.91 2.41 -16.00
CA ALA A 46 2.05 2.35 -16.91
C ALA A 46 2.09 1.03 -17.71
N ALA A 47 1.83 -0.11 -17.06
CA ALA A 47 1.76 -1.42 -17.73
C ALA A 47 0.63 -1.46 -18.78
N LYS A 48 -0.48 -0.77 -18.51
CA LYS A 48 -1.59 -0.64 -19.45
C LYS A 48 -1.22 0.29 -20.62
N GLU A 49 -0.57 1.42 -20.35
CA GLU A 49 -0.14 2.37 -21.38
C GLU A 49 0.89 1.79 -22.35
N VAL A 50 1.82 0.95 -21.84
CA VAL A 50 2.75 0.19 -22.68
C VAL A 50 1.99 -0.80 -23.57
N ARG A 51 0.97 -1.49 -23.04
CA ARG A 51 0.13 -2.42 -23.80
C ARG A 51 -0.71 -1.72 -24.87
N ASP A 52 -1.23 -0.54 -24.53
CA ASP A 52 -1.99 0.32 -25.45
C ASP A 52 -1.08 1.05 -26.45
N GLY A 53 0.24 0.86 -26.37
CA GLY A 53 1.20 1.40 -27.34
C GLY A 53 1.41 2.91 -27.23
N LYS A 54 1.10 3.52 -26.07
CA LYS A 54 1.33 4.95 -25.79
C LYS A 54 2.82 5.29 -25.54
N GLY A 55 3.72 4.67 -26.28
CA GLY A 55 5.13 5.05 -26.28
C GLY A 55 5.33 6.33 -27.07
N ILE A 56 6.18 7.23 -26.57
CA ILE A 56 6.63 8.40 -27.32
C ILE A 56 7.91 8.01 -28.05
N LYS A 57 7.98 8.26 -29.37
CA LYS A 57 9.24 8.16 -30.11
C LYS A 57 10.06 9.40 -29.77
N MET A 58 11.22 9.19 -29.14
CA MET A 58 12.15 10.27 -28.82
C MET A 58 13.46 10.09 -29.58
N THR A 59 14.09 11.21 -29.90
CA THR A 59 15.42 11.25 -30.52
C THR A 59 16.53 11.14 -29.47
N MET A 60 17.73 10.77 -29.90
CA MET A 60 18.89 10.66 -28.99
C MET A 60 19.24 12.00 -28.35
N GLU A 61 19.04 13.12 -29.07
CA GLU A 61 19.31 14.47 -28.58
C GLU A 61 18.33 14.90 -27.47
N GLU A 62 17.05 14.54 -27.59
CA GLU A 62 16.04 14.77 -26.55
C GLU A 62 16.30 13.93 -25.30
N LEU A 63 16.76 12.69 -25.49
CA LEU A 63 17.17 11.80 -24.41
C LEU A 63 18.40 12.37 -23.69
N ASP A 64 19.34 12.91 -24.46
CA ASP A 64 20.56 13.55 -23.96
C ASP A 64 20.32 14.86 -23.19
N ALA A 65 19.16 15.49 -23.36
CA ALA A 65 18.78 16.71 -22.66
C ALA A 65 18.14 16.44 -21.28
N LEU A 66 17.67 15.21 -21.00
CA LEU A 66 16.98 14.88 -19.75
C LEU A 66 17.92 14.62 -18.55
N TRP A 67 19.20 14.37 -18.82
CA TRP A 67 20.22 14.02 -17.82
C TRP A 67 21.43 14.98 -17.74
N LYS A 68 21.45 16.03 -18.57
CA LYS A 68 22.42 17.13 -18.51
C LYS A 68 21.82 18.32 -17.75
#